data_AF-A0A349GJ62-F1
#
_entry.id   AF-A0A349GJ62-F1
#
_cell.length_a   1.000
_cell.length_b   1.000
_cell.length_c   1.000
_cell.angle_alpha   90.00
_cell.angle_beta   90.00
_cell.angle_gamma   90.00
#
_symmetry.space_group_name_H-M   'P 1'
#
loop_
_entity.id
_entity.type
_entity.pdbx_description
1 polymer ?
#
loop_
_entity_poly.entity_id
_entity_poly.type
_entity_poly.pdbx_seq_one_letter_code
_entity_poly.pdbx_strand_id
1 'polypeptide(L)'
;MLLNNERFPLILALVAGAAMVALTAWQGYRFWQMEGQQGQYDNVQPLVSDPTAGREPPSVDLSSLDLFGAASGESEPVEMDTENLPETNLRLFLRGVLAADGDFPGSALIEDDKSKTEAYLVGDELPGNATLRSVHPNRVIIERSGKLENLYFPESEDRSGISFTADQQAEPSPAVQQAASPSPSRAPASATSDEQRREEIRRRLEQLRERLRNNN
;
A
#
# COMPACT_ATOMS: atom_id res chain seq x y z
N MET A 1 66.05 14.51 21.15
CA MET A 1 66.02 15.36 19.94
C MET A 1 65.03 14.73 18.97
N LEU A 2 63.78 15.21 19.00
CA LEU A 2 62.71 14.72 18.13
C LEU A 2 62.98 15.27 16.73
N LEU A 3 63.29 14.40 15.76
CA LEU A 3 63.33 14.78 14.35
C LEU A 3 61.90 15.08 13.92
N ASN A 4 61.52 16.35 14.05
CA ASN A 4 60.23 16.89 13.62
C ASN A 4 60.26 17.01 12.08
N ASN A 5 60.12 15.87 11.42
CA ASN A 5 60.16 15.78 9.97
C ASN A 5 58.77 16.20 9.45
N GLU A 6 58.62 17.44 8.98
CA GLU A 6 57.33 18.01 8.54
C GLU A 6 56.62 17.23 7.41
N ARG A 7 57.31 16.27 6.80
CA ARG A 7 56.76 15.36 5.78
C ARG A 7 56.01 14.16 6.38
N PHE A 8 56.22 13.87 7.66
CA PHE A 8 55.60 12.74 8.36
C PHE A 8 54.07 12.83 8.44
N PRO A 9 53.44 13.97 8.81
CA PRO A 9 51.97 14.06 8.81
C PRO A 9 51.38 13.93 7.40
N LEU A 10 52.08 14.42 6.37
CA LEU A 10 51.64 14.35 4.99
C LEU A 10 51.72 12.92 4.43
N ILE A 11 52.80 12.18 4.74
CA ILE A 11 52.93 10.77 4.38
C ILE A 11 51.87 9.93 5.11
N LEU A 12 51.63 10.22 6.40
CA LEU A 12 50.61 9.51 7.19
C LEU A 12 49.20 9.76 6.63
N ALA A 13 48.87 10.99 6.24
CA ALA A 13 47.59 11.30 5.59
C ALA A 13 47.42 10.58 4.25
N LEU A 14 48.50 10.48 3.45
CA LEU A 14 48.48 9.79 2.16
C LEU A 14 48.26 8.28 2.34
N VAL A 15 48.96 7.67 3.30
CA VAL A 15 48.79 6.25 3.65
C VAL A 15 47.39 5.98 4.20
N ALA A 16 46.86 6.86 5.05
CA ALA A 16 45.51 6.74 5.59
C ALA A 16 44.44 6.84 4.49
N GLY A 17 44.60 7.77 3.54
CA GLY A 17 43.72 7.90 2.38
C GLY A 17 43.75 6.65 1.50
N ALA A 18 44.94 6.12 1.21
CA ALA A 18 45.08 4.89 0.44
C ALA A 18 44.44 3.68 1.14
N ALA A 19 44.61 3.56 2.46
CA ALA A 19 43.99 2.50 3.26
C ALA A 19 42.46 2.60 3.27
N MET A 20 41.91 3.81 3.37
CA MET A 20 40.47 4.04 3.33
C MET A 20 39.87 3.61 1.98
N VAL A 21 40.50 3.97 0.86
CA VAL A 21 40.05 3.56 -0.47
C VAL A 21 40.11 2.05 -0.65
N ALA A 22 41.18 1.41 -0.17
CA ALA A 22 41.32 -0.05 -0.23
C ALA A 22 40.23 -0.78 0.57
N LEU A 23 39.90 -0.30 1.77
CA LEU A 23 38.85 -0.87 2.61
C LEU A 23 37.46 -0.72 1.97
N THR A 24 37.15 0.45 1.41
CA THR A 24 35.87 0.68 0.73
C THR A 24 35.73 -0.18 -0.53
N ALA A 25 36.80 -0.33 -1.31
CA ALA A 25 36.81 -1.23 -2.47
C ALA A 25 36.59 -2.70 -2.06
N TRP A 26 37.20 -3.13 -0.95
CA TRP A 26 36.99 -4.47 -0.40
C TRP A 26 35.54 -4.70 0.04
N GLN A 27 34.92 -3.70 0.69
CA GLN A 27 33.52 -3.79 1.12
C GLN A 27 32.56 -3.90 -0.08
N GLY A 28 32.78 -3.12 -1.15
CA GLY A 28 31.99 -3.22 -2.37
C GLY A 28 32.11 -4.58 -3.06
N TYR A 29 33.32 -5.17 -3.06
CA TYR A 29 33.54 -6.51 -3.62
C TYR A 29 32.77 -7.60 -2.86
N ARG A 30 32.67 -7.48 -1.53
CA ARG A 30 31.89 -8.40 -0.68
C ARG A 30 30.38 -8.30 -0.94
N PHE A 31 29.87 -7.09 -1.19
CA PHE A 31 28.47 -6.87 -1.56
C PHE A 31 28.11 -7.57 -2.88
N TRP A 32 28.97 -7.45 -3.89
CA TRP A 32 28.75 -8.09 -5.20
C TRP A 32 28.73 -9.63 -5.12
N GLN A 33 29.54 -10.23 -4.23
CA GLN A 33 29.50 -11.68 -3.99
C GLN A 33 28.18 -12.14 -3.35
N MET A 34 27.53 -11.29 -2.56
CA MET A 34 26.26 -11.61 -1.88
C MET A 34 25.09 -11.63 -2.87
N GLU A 35 25.09 -10.72 -3.86
CA GLU A 35 24.09 -10.67 -4.94
C GLU A 35 24.09 -11.96 -5.79
N GLY A 36 25.27 -12.56 -5.97
CA GLY A 36 25.43 -13.81 -6.72
C GLY A 36 24.91 -15.08 -6.02
N GLN A 37 24.58 -15.02 -4.72
CA GLN A 37 24.10 -16.19 -3.95
C GLN A 37 22.57 -16.37 -3.94
N GLN A 38 21.79 -15.48 -4.56
CA GLN A 38 20.33 -15.66 -4.70
C GLN A 38 19.90 -16.68 -5.78
N GLY A 39 20.85 -17.44 -6.34
CA GLY A 39 20.60 -18.37 -7.45
C GLY A 39 20.64 -19.86 -7.13
N GLN A 40 20.85 -20.27 -5.87
CA GLN A 40 20.90 -21.70 -5.52
C GLN A 40 19.51 -22.20 -5.12
N TYR A 41 18.61 -22.25 -6.10
CA TYR A 41 17.43 -23.10 -6.03
C TYR A 41 17.93 -24.54 -6.11
N ASP A 42 17.93 -25.24 -4.98
CA ASP A 42 18.17 -26.67 -4.93
C ASP A 42 17.27 -27.34 -5.97
N ASN A 43 17.89 -28.10 -6.87
CA ASN A 43 17.18 -28.85 -7.89
C ASN A 43 16.33 -29.92 -7.17
N VAL A 44 15.06 -29.61 -6.91
CA VAL A 44 14.10 -30.59 -6.40
C VAL A 44 13.82 -31.59 -7.51
N GLN A 45 14.63 -32.63 -7.55
CA GLN A 45 14.38 -33.79 -8.42
C GLN A 45 13.06 -34.42 -7.96
N PRO A 46 12.01 -34.47 -8.79
CA PRO A 46 10.77 -35.12 -8.39
C PRO A 46 11.03 -36.61 -8.24
N LEU A 47 10.98 -37.09 -7.00
CA LEU A 47 11.03 -38.51 -6.68
C LEU A 47 9.71 -39.15 -7.12
N VAL A 48 9.62 -39.53 -8.39
CA VAL A 48 8.58 -40.42 -8.90
C VAL A 48 8.64 -41.70 -8.09
N SER A 49 7.70 -41.83 -7.15
CA SER A 49 7.58 -43.00 -6.31
C SER A 49 6.64 -43.99 -6.98
N ASP A 50 7.13 -45.21 -7.17
CA ASP A 50 6.34 -46.38 -7.58
C ASP A 50 5.10 -46.55 -6.67
N PRO A 51 3.88 -46.80 -7.20
CA PRO A 51 2.64 -46.79 -6.42
C PRO A 51 2.36 -48.09 -5.66
N THR A 52 3.36 -48.95 -5.42
CA THR A 52 3.12 -50.30 -4.87
C THR A 52 3.94 -50.60 -3.61
N ALA A 53 3.73 -49.80 -2.57
CA ALA A 53 3.93 -50.22 -1.19
C ALA A 53 3.01 -49.36 -0.33
N GLY A 54 2.19 -49.98 0.52
CA GLY A 54 1.24 -49.29 1.38
C GLY A 54 1.95 -48.20 2.19
N ARG A 55 1.78 -46.94 1.75
CA ARG A 55 2.24 -45.77 2.49
C ARG A 55 1.17 -45.44 3.49
N GLU A 56 1.46 -45.73 4.75
CA GLU A 56 0.79 -45.08 5.86
C GLU A 56 1.02 -43.56 5.70
N PRO A 57 -0.04 -42.73 5.68
CA PRO A 57 0.12 -41.30 5.53
C PRO A 57 0.96 -40.79 6.71
N PRO A 58 1.98 -39.96 6.47
CA PRO A 58 2.74 -39.38 7.56
C PRO A 58 1.76 -38.57 8.43
N SER A 59 1.60 -38.98 9.68
CA SER A 59 0.84 -38.24 10.68
C SER A 59 1.65 -37.00 11.06
N VAL A 60 1.51 -35.94 10.27
CA VAL A 60 2.09 -34.64 10.59
C VAL A 60 1.09 -33.92 11.49
N ASP A 61 1.53 -33.60 12.70
CA ASP A 61 0.75 -32.74 13.60
C ASP A 61 0.84 -31.30 13.11
N LEU A 62 -0.16 -30.88 12.34
CA LEU A 62 -0.21 -29.53 11.78
C LEU A 62 -0.30 -28.46 12.86
N SER A 63 -0.73 -28.81 14.08
CA SER A 63 -0.81 -27.89 15.21
C SER A 63 0.56 -27.53 15.79
N SER A 64 1.60 -28.32 15.50
CA SER A 64 2.96 -28.05 15.99
C SER A 64 3.83 -27.29 14.98
N LEU A 65 3.30 -26.94 13.80
CA LEU A 65 4.04 -26.17 12.81
C LEU A 65 3.60 -24.70 12.87
N ASP A 66 4.58 -23.81 12.91
CA ASP A 66 4.39 -22.36 12.82
C ASP A 66 4.31 -21.92 11.35
N LEU A 67 3.22 -22.30 10.65
CA LEU A 67 3.05 -22.06 9.19
C LEU A 67 3.08 -20.57 8.81
N PHE A 68 2.84 -19.70 9.79
CA PHE A 68 2.75 -18.25 9.62
C PHE A 68 3.78 -17.51 10.50
N GLY A 69 4.76 -18.24 11.04
CA GLY A 69 5.72 -17.74 12.02
C GLY A 69 5.28 -17.99 13.47
N ALA A 70 6.25 -18.09 14.37
CA ALA A 70 5.99 -18.21 15.80
C ALA A 70 5.63 -16.84 16.35
N ALA A 71 4.60 -16.75 17.20
CA ALA A 71 4.34 -15.53 17.94
C ALA A 71 5.57 -15.24 18.82
N SER A 72 6.35 -14.23 18.48
CA SER A 72 7.36 -13.68 19.39
C SER A 72 6.63 -13.36 20.69
N GLY A 73 7.06 -13.95 21.80
CA GLY A 73 6.49 -13.77 23.13
C GLY A 73 6.65 -12.36 23.71
N GLU A 74 6.56 -11.33 22.87
CA GLU A 74 6.25 -9.98 23.31
C GLU A 74 4.79 -10.05 23.76
N SER A 75 4.62 -10.10 25.08
CA SER A 75 3.38 -10.06 25.84
C SER A 75 2.23 -9.49 25.01
N GLU A 76 1.12 -10.23 24.89
CA GLU A 76 -0.16 -9.69 24.39
C GLU A 76 -0.29 -8.28 24.98
N PRO A 77 -0.30 -7.22 24.13
CA PRO A 77 -0.52 -5.90 24.65
C PRO A 77 -1.87 -6.02 25.33
N VAL A 78 -1.88 -5.83 26.65
CA VAL A 78 -3.12 -5.74 27.41
C VAL A 78 -3.93 -4.71 26.66
N GLU A 79 -4.93 -5.16 25.90
CA GLU A 79 -5.93 -4.31 25.28
C GLU A 79 -6.68 -3.69 26.46
N MET A 80 -6.07 -2.64 27.02
CA MET A 80 -6.77 -1.70 27.86
C MET A 80 -7.95 -1.28 27.02
N ASP A 81 -9.14 -1.61 27.49
CA ASP A 81 -10.42 -1.36 26.84
C ASP A 81 -10.58 0.15 26.60
N THR A 82 -9.96 0.61 25.53
CA THR A 82 -9.91 1.99 25.06
C THR A 82 -10.99 2.25 24.03
N GLU A 83 -11.86 1.27 23.80
CA GLU A 83 -13.05 1.39 22.97
C GLU A 83 -14.04 2.40 23.60
N ASN A 84 -14.05 2.52 24.93
CA ASN A 84 -14.94 3.41 25.68
C ASN A 84 -14.35 4.81 25.97
N LEU A 85 -13.38 5.26 25.17
CA LEU A 85 -12.88 6.64 25.25
C LEU A 85 -13.84 7.63 24.56
N PRO A 86 -13.96 8.86 25.07
CA PRO A 86 -14.77 9.90 24.44
C PRO A 86 -14.24 10.24 23.04
N GLU A 87 -15.13 10.56 22.11
CA GLU A 87 -14.75 11.07 20.79
C GLU A 87 -14.13 12.46 20.89
N THR A 88 -13.13 12.73 20.06
CA THR A 88 -12.46 14.02 20.06
C THR A 88 -13.35 15.13 19.52
N ASN A 89 -13.22 16.32 20.11
CA ASN A 89 -13.89 17.53 19.63
C ASN A 89 -12.96 18.42 18.80
N LEU A 90 -11.74 17.97 18.49
CA LEU A 90 -10.83 18.68 17.60
C LEU A 90 -11.35 18.63 16.16
N ARG A 91 -11.12 19.70 15.41
CA ARG A 91 -11.40 19.76 13.97
C ARG A 91 -10.25 19.12 13.18
N LEU A 92 -10.06 17.83 13.41
CA LEU A 92 -9.11 16.98 12.70
C LEU A 92 -9.87 15.94 11.91
N PHE A 93 -9.35 15.58 10.74
CA PHE A 93 -9.95 14.55 9.90
C PHE A 93 -8.93 13.44 9.66
N LEU A 94 -9.27 12.22 10.08
CA LEU A 94 -8.45 11.05 9.82
C LEU A 94 -8.61 10.64 8.35
N ARG A 95 -7.53 10.74 7.57
CA ARG A 95 -7.51 10.41 6.13
C ARG A 95 -6.99 8.99 5.87
N GLY A 96 -6.12 8.48 6.73
CA GLY A 96 -5.55 7.14 6.61
C GLY A 96 -4.85 6.71 7.88
N VAL A 97 -4.69 5.40 8.03
CA VAL A 97 -3.94 4.77 9.13
C VAL A 97 -3.10 3.63 8.59
N LEU A 98 -1.94 3.44 9.21
CA LEU A 98 -1.11 2.25 9.10
C LEU A 98 -0.87 1.78 10.54
N ALA A 99 -1.57 0.71 10.93
CA ALA A 99 -1.36 0.10 12.23
C ALA A 99 0.08 -0.44 12.33
N ALA A 100 0.62 -0.47 13.55
CA ALA A 100 1.94 -1.04 13.80
C ALA A 100 1.89 -2.56 13.62
N ASP A 101 2.69 -3.10 12.70
CA ASP A 101 2.90 -4.54 12.54
C ASP A 101 4.42 -4.79 12.46
N GLY A 102 4.97 -5.54 13.42
CA GLY A 102 6.40 -5.85 13.50
C GLY A 102 7.27 -4.68 14.00
N ASP A 103 8.34 -4.37 13.27
CA ASP A 103 9.38 -3.41 13.70
C ASP A 103 9.02 -1.93 13.49
N PHE A 104 7.91 -1.63 12.79
CA PHE A 104 7.54 -0.26 12.43
C PHE A 104 6.48 0.32 13.36
N PRO A 105 6.69 1.56 13.89
CA PRO A 105 5.66 2.23 14.67
C PRO A 105 4.45 2.57 13.78
N GLY A 106 3.26 2.52 14.36
CA GLY A 106 2.04 2.91 13.67
C GLY A 106 2.08 4.37 13.22
N SER A 107 1.42 4.68 12.11
CA SER A 107 1.33 6.03 11.57
C SER A 107 -0.07 6.37 11.10
N ALA A 108 -0.41 7.66 11.13
CA ALA A 108 -1.70 8.17 10.71
C ALA A 108 -1.54 9.39 9.80
N LEU A 109 -2.41 9.47 8.80
CA LEU A 109 -2.52 10.61 7.92
C LEU A 109 -3.68 11.47 8.39
N ILE A 110 -3.39 12.66 8.91
CA ILE A 110 -4.37 13.51 9.59
C ILE A 110 -4.39 14.89 8.91
N GLU A 111 -5.59 15.37 8.61
CA GLU A 111 -5.83 16.70 8.07
C GLU A 111 -6.28 17.67 9.17
N ASP A 112 -5.70 18.86 9.17
CA ASP A 112 -6.03 19.94 10.10
C ASP A 112 -7.21 20.81 9.64
N ASP A 113 -7.56 21.82 10.45
CA ASP A 113 -8.62 22.77 10.16
C ASP A 113 -8.32 23.72 8.97
N LYS A 114 -7.08 23.69 8.46
CA LYS A 114 -6.61 24.46 7.30
C LYS A 114 -6.50 23.58 6.06
N SER A 115 -7.08 22.38 6.09
CA SER A 115 -7.02 21.41 5.00
C SER A 115 -5.60 20.96 4.64
N LYS A 116 -4.68 21.00 5.62
CA LYS A 116 -3.32 20.50 5.46
C LYS A 116 -3.25 19.09 6.02
N THR A 117 -2.88 18.15 5.15
CA THR A 117 -2.76 16.73 5.48
C THR A 117 -1.29 16.36 5.68
N GLU A 118 -0.96 15.85 6.86
CA GLU A 118 0.40 15.41 7.22
C GLU A 118 0.38 14.00 7.82
N ALA A 119 1.54 13.33 7.75
CA ALA A 119 1.75 12.02 8.35
C ALA A 119 2.36 12.18 9.75
N TYR A 120 1.79 11.47 10.71
CA TYR A 120 2.20 11.48 12.12
C TYR A 120 2.49 10.05 12.58
N LEU A 121 3.58 9.86 13.30
CA LEU A 121 3.93 8.60 13.96
C LEU A 121 3.39 8.60 15.40
N VAL A 122 3.23 7.41 15.97
CA VAL A 122 2.95 7.28 17.41
C VAL A 122 3.99 8.06 18.22
N GLY A 123 3.53 8.98 19.06
CA GLY A 123 4.34 9.92 19.84
C GLY A 123 4.42 11.33 19.28
N ASP A 124 4.01 11.56 18.03
CA ASP A 124 4.07 12.89 17.42
C ASP A 124 2.98 13.83 17.93
N GLU A 125 3.30 15.12 17.91
CA GLU A 125 2.37 16.18 18.28
C GLU A 125 1.50 16.60 17.09
N LEU A 126 0.20 16.65 17.34
CA LEU A 126 -0.87 16.99 16.41
C LEU A 126 -1.31 18.45 16.59
N PRO A 127 -1.86 19.08 15.55
CA PRO A 127 -2.51 20.38 15.67
C PRO A 127 -3.58 20.36 16.77
N GLY A 128 -3.61 21.40 17.60
CA GLY A 128 -4.51 21.46 18.76
C GLY A 128 -3.92 20.97 20.08
N ASN A 129 -2.59 20.84 20.16
CA ASN A 129 -1.83 20.40 21.35
C ASN A 129 -2.25 18.99 21.81
N ALA A 130 -2.45 18.10 20.84
CA ALA A 130 -2.73 16.70 21.07
C ALA A 130 -1.52 15.85 20.67
N THR A 131 -1.40 14.64 21.20
CA THR A 131 -0.31 13.71 20.87
C THR A 131 -0.90 12.40 20.38
N LEU A 132 -0.37 11.83 19.31
CA LEU A 132 -0.81 10.54 18.79
C LEU A 132 -0.32 9.42 19.73
N ARG A 133 -1.25 8.66 20.34
CA ARG A 133 -0.91 7.62 21.34
C ARG A 133 -0.90 6.22 20.78
N SER A 134 -1.88 5.90 19.95
CA SER A 134 -1.96 4.61 19.26
C SER A 134 -2.73 4.74 17.96
N VAL A 135 -2.45 3.83 17.05
CA VAL A 135 -3.08 3.76 15.73
C VAL A 135 -3.78 2.41 15.63
N HIS A 136 -5.08 2.44 15.36
CA HIS A 136 -5.91 1.26 15.14
C HIS A 136 -6.45 1.26 13.70
N PRO A 137 -6.94 0.13 13.19
CA PRO A 137 -7.42 0.04 11.81
C PRO A 137 -8.56 1.00 11.45
N ASN A 138 -9.40 1.38 12.41
CA ASN A 138 -10.61 2.20 12.19
C ASN A 138 -10.60 3.54 12.95
N ARG A 139 -9.57 3.82 13.76
CA ARG A 139 -9.48 5.00 14.61
C ARG A 139 -8.05 5.25 15.05
N VAL A 140 -7.80 6.43 15.58
CA VAL A 140 -6.57 6.73 16.32
C VAL A 140 -6.91 7.24 17.71
N ILE A 141 -6.08 6.91 18.68
CA ILE A 141 -6.18 7.45 20.04
C ILE A 141 -5.23 8.62 20.15
N ILE A 142 -5.75 9.75 20.59
CA ILE A 142 -4.96 10.96 20.83
C ILE A 142 -5.03 11.32 22.31
N GLU A 143 -3.96 11.93 22.82
CA GLU A 143 -3.92 12.50 24.16
C GLU A 143 -3.94 14.01 24.08
N ARG A 144 -4.85 14.66 24.78
CA ARG A 144 -4.91 16.12 24.88
C ARG A 144 -5.07 16.55 26.32
N SER A 145 -4.13 17.33 26.83
CA SER A 145 -4.12 17.80 28.22
C SER A 145 -4.27 16.66 29.25
N GLY A 146 -3.64 15.50 28.99
CA GLY A 146 -3.69 14.33 29.86
C GLY A 146 -4.95 13.46 29.75
N LYS A 147 -5.83 13.73 28.77
CA LYS A 147 -7.04 12.93 28.50
C LYS A 147 -6.92 12.22 27.17
N LEU A 148 -7.29 10.94 27.14
CA LEU A 148 -7.35 10.14 25.91
C LEU A 148 -8.70 10.34 25.21
N GLU A 149 -8.65 10.55 23.90
CA GLU A 149 -9.81 10.77 23.03
C GLU A 149 -9.68 9.91 21.77
N ASN A 150 -10.81 9.45 21.22
CA ASN A 150 -10.88 8.71 19.95
C ASN A 150 -11.08 9.69 18.78
N LEU A 151 -10.28 9.56 17.72
CA LEU A 151 -10.52 10.21 16.43
C LEU A 151 -10.85 9.15 15.37
N TYR A 152 -12.07 9.21 14.85
CA TYR A 152 -12.56 8.28 13.83
C TYR A 152 -12.36 8.83 12.42
N PHE A 153 -12.50 7.94 11.44
CA PHE A 153 -12.64 8.35 10.05
C PHE A 153 -13.92 9.20 9.88
N PRO A 154 -13.88 10.24 9.04
CA PRO A 154 -15.08 11.03 8.74
C PRO A 154 -16.16 10.12 8.14
N GLU A 155 -17.39 10.27 8.63
CA GLU A 155 -18.55 9.59 8.05
C GLU A 155 -18.69 10.05 6.60
N SER A 156 -18.51 9.11 5.66
CA SER A 156 -18.63 9.36 4.23
C SER A 156 -20.10 9.26 3.83
N GLU A 157 -20.70 10.37 3.42
CA GLU A 157 -21.97 10.32 2.66
C GLU A 157 -21.75 9.71 1.25
N ASP A 158 -20.50 9.70 0.76
CA ASP A 158 -20.13 9.21 -0.58
C ASP A 158 -19.06 8.10 -0.52
N ARG A 159 -19.48 6.86 -0.26
CA ARG A 159 -18.65 5.66 -0.45
C ARG A 159 -18.59 5.18 -1.91
N SER A 160 -19.12 5.97 -2.85
CA SER A 160 -19.38 5.60 -4.25
C SER A 160 -18.13 5.49 -5.15
N GLY A 161 -16.93 5.71 -4.63
CA GLY A 161 -15.74 6.03 -5.45
C GLY A 161 -14.66 4.95 -5.59
N ILE A 162 -14.69 3.84 -4.85
CA ILE A 162 -13.61 2.83 -4.91
C ILE A 162 -14.06 1.62 -5.74
N SER A 163 -13.96 1.74 -7.06
CA SER A 163 -14.03 0.57 -7.93
C SER A 163 -12.63 -0.02 -8.05
N PHE A 164 -12.39 -1.14 -7.37
CA PHE A 164 -11.17 -1.91 -7.57
C PHE A 164 -11.21 -2.49 -8.99
N THR A 165 -10.43 -1.92 -9.90
CA THR A 165 -10.08 -2.62 -11.13
C THR A 165 -9.03 -3.66 -10.77
N ALA A 166 -9.47 -4.75 -10.13
CA ALA A 166 -8.75 -5.99 -10.26
C ALA A 166 -8.85 -6.38 -11.74
N ASP A 167 -7.72 -6.52 -12.42
CA ASP A 167 -7.64 -7.08 -13.78
C ASP A 167 -8.22 -8.50 -13.78
N GLN A 168 -9.54 -8.60 -13.80
CA GLN A 168 -10.25 -9.79 -14.22
C GLN A 168 -10.15 -9.83 -15.73
N GLN A 169 -9.07 -10.44 -16.18
CA GLN A 169 -8.98 -11.02 -17.51
C GLN A 169 -10.06 -12.10 -17.60
N ALA A 170 -11.29 -11.66 -17.90
CA ALA A 170 -12.43 -12.51 -18.13
C ALA A 170 -12.23 -13.23 -19.47
N GLU A 171 -11.99 -14.53 -19.40
CA GLU A 171 -12.13 -15.42 -20.56
C GLU A 171 -13.54 -15.31 -21.15
N PRO A 172 -13.68 -15.24 -22.48
CA PRO A 172 -14.99 -15.22 -23.11
C PRO A 172 -15.60 -16.63 -23.09
N SER A 173 -16.58 -16.86 -22.21
CA SER A 173 -17.51 -17.98 -22.34
C SER A 173 -18.73 -17.57 -23.18
N PRO A 174 -19.27 -18.47 -24.03
CA PRO A 174 -20.23 -18.09 -25.07
C PRO A 174 -21.63 -17.85 -24.49
N ALA A 175 -22.25 -16.79 -24.98
CA ALA A 175 -23.59 -16.36 -24.62
C ALA A 175 -24.66 -17.38 -25.00
N VAL A 176 -25.45 -17.82 -24.03
CA VAL A 176 -26.75 -18.45 -24.27
C VAL A 176 -27.79 -17.31 -24.30
N GLN A 177 -28.31 -17.03 -25.49
CA GLN A 177 -29.40 -16.08 -25.70
C GLN A 177 -30.69 -16.70 -25.14
N GLN A 178 -31.33 -16.03 -24.18
CA GLN A 178 -32.72 -16.28 -23.85
C GLN A 178 -33.49 -14.96 -23.91
N ALA A 179 -34.33 -14.86 -24.93
CA ALA A 179 -35.24 -13.75 -25.17
C ALA A 179 -36.47 -13.86 -24.27
N ALA A 180 -36.86 -12.76 -23.61
CA ALA A 180 -38.24 -12.48 -23.20
C ALA A 180 -38.45 -10.98 -22.87
N SER A 181 -39.09 -10.28 -23.81
CA SER A 181 -40.03 -9.14 -23.69
C SER A 181 -39.87 -8.05 -22.61
N PRO A 182 -39.83 -6.76 -23.01
CA PRO A 182 -40.30 -5.65 -22.18
C PRO A 182 -41.72 -5.20 -22.59
N SER A 183 -42.64 -5.16 -21.62
CA SER A 183 -43.87 -4.35 -21.74
C SER A 183 -43.62 -2.90 -21.29
N PRO A 184 -44.35 -1.91 -21.85
CA PRO A 184 -43.99 -0.50 -21.76
C PRO A 184 -44.84 0.28 -20.75
N SER A 185 -44.22 1.21 -20.00
CA SER A 185 -44.85 2.52 -19.76
C SER A 185 -43.94 3.52 -19.06
N ARG A 186 -43.89 4.72 -19.68
CA ARG A 186 -43.89 6.07 -19.07
C ARG A 186 -42.57 6.86 -19.04
N ALA A 187 -42.30 7.63 -20.11
CA ALA A 187 -42.48 9.10 -20.15
C ALA A 187 -41.90 9.74 -21.45
N PRO A 188 -42.48 10.83 -21.99
CA PRO A 188 -42.18 11.36 -23.33
C PRO A 188 -41.26 12.60 -23.26
N ALA A 189 -39.97 12.42 -22.94
CA ALA A 189 -39.00 13.53 -22.89
C ALA A 189 -37.76 13.33 -23.78
N SER A 190 -37.59 12.15 -24.40
CA SER A 190 -36.42 11.81 -25.22
C SER A 190 -36.58 12.02 -26.73
N ALA A 191 -37.82 12.14 -27.23
CA ALA A 191 -38.05 12.25 -28.68
C ALA A 191 -37.48 13.55 -29.28
N THR A 192 -37.60 14.68 -28.58
CA THR A 192 -37.08 15.97 -29.05
C THR A 192 -35.56 16.04 -28.99
N SER A 193 -34.93 15.46 -27.96
CA SER A 193 -33.48 15.39 -27.84
C SER A 193 -32.84 14.45 -28.87
N ASP A 194 -33.53 13.36 -29.21
CA ASP A 194 -33.06 12.40 -30.21
C ASP A 194 -33.14 12.97 -31.63
N GLU A 195 -34.18 13.75 -31.94
CA GLU A 195 -34.30 14.50 -33.20
C GLU A 195 -33.20 15.56 -33.32
N GLN A 196 -32.98 16.36 -32.26
CA GLN A 196 -31.89 17.35 -32.23
C GLN A 196 -30.51 16.70 -32.44
N ARG A 197 -30.26 15.57 -31.78
CA ARG A 197 -28.99 14.84 -31.90
C ARG A 197 -28.78 14.29 -33.31
N ARG A 198 -29.85 13.85 -34.00
CA ARG A 198 -29.80 13.37 -35.40
C ARG A 198 -29.49 14.50 -36.39
N GLU A 199 -30.03 15.69 -36.15
CA GLU A 199 -29.73 16.86 -36.99
C GLU A 199 -28.29 17.33 -36.83
N GLU A 200 -27.76 17.32 -35.61
CA GLU A 200 -26.36 17.68 -35.34
C GLU A 200 -25.38 16.71 -36.03
N ILE A 201 -25.68 15.40 -35.97
CA ILE A 201 -24.87 14.37 -36.62
C ILE A 201 -24.87 14.56 -38.15
N ARG A 202 -26.03 14.86 -38.76
CA ARG A 202 -26.11 15.14 -40.20
C ARG A 202 -25.24 16.34 -40.60
N ARG A 203 -25.34 17.45 -39.86
CA ARG A 203 -24.51 18.65 -40.14
C ARG A 203 -23.01 18.35 -40.02
N ARG A 204 -22.60 17.58 -39.00
CA ARG A 204 -21.19 17.18 -38.83
C ARG A 204 -20.71 16.30 -39.99
N LEU A 205 -21.53 15.37 -40.46
CA LEU A 205 -21.19 14.50 -41.59
C LEU A 205 -21.05 15.28 -42.91
N GLU A 206 -21.89 16.28 -43.13
CA GLU A 206 -21.78 17.15 -44.31
C GLU A 206 -20.51 18.01 -44.27
N GLN A 207 -20.20 18.62 -43.12
CA GLN A 207 -18.94 19.36 -42.96
C GLN A 207 -17.71 18.48 -43.19
N LEU A 208 -17.75 17.22 -42.72
CA LEU A 208 -16.66 16.27 -42.92
C LEU A 208 -16.53 15.89 -44.41
N ARG A 209 -17.66 15.68 -45.09
CA ARG A 209 -17.69 15.39 -46.53
C ARG A 209 -17.15 16.55 -47.36
N GLU A 210 -17.47 17.79 -47.01
CA GLU A 210 -16.91 18.97 -47.68
C GLU A 210 -15.42 19.11 -47.43
N ARG A 211 -14.95 18.90 -46.18
CA ARG A 211 -13.51 18.89 -45.88
C ARG A 211 -12.73 17.87 -46.69
N LEU A 212 -13.26 16.65 -46.85
CA LEU A 212 -12.60 15.61 -47.65
C LEU A 212 -12.59 15.94 -49.14
N ARG A 213 -13.56 16.71 -49.62
CA ARG A 213 -13.65 17.11 -51.03
C ARG A 213 -12.83 18.35 -51.37
N ASN A 214 -12.60 19.23 -50.40
CA ASN A 214 -11.79 20.44 -50.57
C ASN A 214 -10.29 20.21 -50.27
N ASN A 215 -9.92 19.05 -49.71
CA ASN A 215 -8.54 18.66 -49.39
C ASN A 215 -7.97 17.63 -50.39
N ASN A 216 -8.40 17.71 -51.65
CA ASN A 216 -7.90 16.90 -52.76
C ASN A 216 -7.92 17.72 -54.06
#